data_AF-A0A661JUP9-F1
#
_entry.id   AF-A0A661JUP9-F1
#
_cell.length_a   1.000
_cell.length_b   1.000
_cell.length_c   1.000
_cell.angle_alpha   90.00
_cell.angle_beta   90.00
_cell.angle_gamma   90.00
#
_symmetry.space_group_name_H-M   'P 1'
#
loop_
_entity.id
_entity.type
_entity.pdbx_description
1 polymer ?
#
loop_
_entity_poly.entity_id
_entity_poly.type
_entity_poly.pdbx_seq_one_letter_code
_entity_poly.pdbx_strand_id
1 'polypeptide(L)'
;MSRISEAKREETRKRIIEAASDLFSKYGFHNTQVMDIVKAVGMSAGTFYNYYKDKKDLFEQVIMQNFEVMRLKIKELRQPVNLSDREDRLKKTG
;
A
#
# COMPACT_ATOMS: atom_id res chain seq x y z
N MET A 1 14.03 -23.00 -5.14
CA MET A 1 13.36 -22.10 -6.11
C MET A 1 14.30 -20.94 -6.42
N SER A 2 14.45 -20.55 -7.69
CA SER A 2 15.46 -19.56 -8.14
C SER A 2 15.10 -18.13 -7.71
N ARG A 3 16.08 -17.30 -7.35
CA ARG A 3 15.90 -15.88 -7.00
C ARG A 3 15.14 -15.08 -8.08
N ILE A 4 15.25 -15.53 -9.34
CA ILE A 4 14.54 -14.96 -10.50
C ILE A 4 13.01 -15.17 -10.39
N SER A 5 12.55 -16.30 -9.85
CA SER A 5 11.11 -16.57 -9.72
C SER A 5 10.45 -15.75 -8.60
N GLU A 6 11.17 -15.49 -7.51
CA GLU A 6 10.67 -14.70 -6.40
C GLU A 6 10.56 -13.22 -6.76
N ALA A 7 11.57 -12.66 -7.43
CA ALA A 7 11.51 -11.30 -7.96
C ALA A 7 10.34 -11.11 -8.93
N LYS A 8 10.08 -12.10 -9.81
CA LYS A 8 8.94 -12.02 -10.73
C LYS A 8 7.58 -12.09 -10.04
N ARG A 9 7.49 -12.91 -8.98
CA ARG A 9 6.28 -12.99 -8.14
C ARG A 9 6.02 -11.66 -7.45
N GLU A 10 7.06 -11.01 -6.96
CA GLU A 10 6.94 -9.73 -6.27
C GLU A 10 6.58 -8.59 -7.22
N GLU A 11 7.18 -8.54 -8.41
CA GLU A 11 6.78 -7.61 -9.46
C GLU A 11 5.30 -7.78 -9.82
N THR A 12 4.82 -9.03 -9.90
CA THR A 12 3.41 -9.31 -10.19
C THR A 12 2.49 -8.83 -9.06
N ARG A 13 2.85 -9.05 -7.79
CA ARG A 13 2.10 -8.50 -6.64
C ARG A 13 1.98 -6.99 -6.71
N LYS A 14 3.11 -6.32 -6.96
CA LYS A 14 3.17 -4.86 -7.08
C LYS A 14 2.19 -4.35 -8.13
N ARG A 15 2.19 -4.94 -9.32
CA ARG A 15 1.26 -4.59 -10.40
C ARG A 15 -0.21 -4.79 -10.03
N ILE A 16 -0.54 -5.86 -9.30
CA ILE A 16 -1.91 -6.10 -8.82
C ILE A 16 -2.32 -5.02 -7.80
N ILE A 17 -1.45 -4.69 -6.84
CA ILE A 17 -1.74 -3.68 -5.82
C ILE A 17 -1.90 -2.29 -6.44
N GLU A 18 -1.04 -1.91 -7.38
CA GLU A 18 -1.13 -0.63 -8.09
C GLU A 18 -2.47 -0.49 -8.83
N ALA A 19 -2.81 -1.49 -9.66
CA ALA A 19 -4.09 -1.48 -10.39
C ALA A 19 -5.31 -1.48 -9.45
N ALA A 20 -5.25 -2.23 -8.35
CA ALA A 20 -6.31 -2.26 -7.35
C ALA A 20 -6.46 -0.92 -6.62
N SER A 21 -5.35 -0.28 -6.24
CA SER A 21 -5.34 1.03 -5.59
C SER A 21 -5.99 2.09 -6.48
N ASP A 22 -5.67 2.10 -7.77
CA ASP A 22 -6.25 3.03 -8.75
C ASP A 22 -7.75 2.79 -8.93
N LEU A 23 -8.17 1.53 -9.07
CA LEU A 23 -9.58 1.20 -9.25
C LEU A 23 -10.41 1.47 -7.98
N PHE A 24 -9.89 1.11 -6.81
CA PHE A 24 -10.56 1.37 -5.53
C PHE A 24 -10.68 2.86 -5.24
N SER A 25 -9.66 3.66 -5.54
CA SER A 25 -9.72 5.11 -5.34
C SER A 25 -10.71 5.80 -6.31
N LYS A 26 -10.83 5.27 -7.53
CA LYS A 26 -11.72 5.83 -8.56
C LYS A 26 -13.19 5.44 -8.41
N TYR A 27 -13.46 4.18 -8.07
CA TYR A 27 -14.81 3.63 -8.09
C TYR A 27 -15.31 3.17 -6.71
N GLY A 28 -14.43 3.08 -5.71
CA GLY A 28 -14.73 2.53 -4.40
C GLY A 28 -14.67 1.00 -4.36
N PHE A 29 -14.63 0.45 -3.14
CA PHE A 29 -14.50 -0.99 -2.91
C PHE A 29 -15.67 -1.78 -3.49
N HIS A 30 -16.91 -1.35 -3.26
CA HIS A 30 -18.10 -2.11 -3.67
C HIS A 30 -18.29 -2.14 -5.19
N ASN A 31 -17.97 -1.06 -5.91
CA ASN A 31 -18.13 -0.98 -7.36
C ASN A 31 -16.95 -1.56 -8.15
N THR A 32 -15.87 -1.97 -7.49
CA THR A 32 -14.73 -2.62 -8.14
C THR A 32 -14.86 -4.13 -8.01
N GLN A 33 -14.76 -4.87 -9.13
CA GLN A 33 -14.75 -6.33 -9.13
C GLN A 33 -13.34 -6.87 -9.35
N VAL A 34 -13.09 -8.13 -8.93
CA VAL A 34 -11.81 -8.82 -9.22
C VAL A 34 -11.55 -8.85 -10.72
N MET A 35 -12.60 -8.99 -11.54
CA MET A 35 -12.51 -8.99 -13.00
C MET A 35 -11.99 -7.68 -13.58
N ASP A 36 -12.30 -6.53 -12.99
CA ASP A 36 -11.80 -5.23 -13.44
C ASP A 36 -10.30 -5.13 -13.20
N ILE A 37 -9.86 -5.60 -12.04
CA ILE A 37 -8.45 -5.60 -11.61
C ILE A 37 -7.63 -6.54 -12.51
N VAL A 38 -8.07 -7.78 -12.73
CA VAL A 38 -7.30 -8.72 -13.56
C VAL A 38 -7.25 -8.31 -15.03
N LYS A 39 -8.30 -7.65 -15.54
CA LYS A 39 -8.28 -7.04 -16.88
C LYS A 39 -7.26 -5.91 -16.96
N ALA A 40 -7.22 -5.03 -15.96
CA ALA A 40 -6.26 -3.92 -15.91
C ALA A 40 -4.80 -4.40 -15.87
N VAL A 41 -4.52 -5.52 -15.20
CA VAL A 41 -3.16 -6.09 -15.14
C VAL A 41 -2.86 -7.01 -16.34
N GLY A 42 -3.88 -7.43 -17.11
CA GLY A 42 -3.72 -8.38 -18.21
C GLY A 42 -3.46 -9.81 -17.74
N MET A 43 -4.19 -10.28 -16.73
CA MET A 43 -4.10 -11.65 -16.20
C MET A 43 -5.46 -12.33 -16.09
N SER A 44 -5.46 -13.64 -15.84
CA SER A 44 -6.67 -14.41 -15.57
C SER A 44 -7.10 -14.29 -14.10
N ALA A 45 -8.38 -14.54 -13.81
CA ALA A 45 -8.87 -14.66 -12.44
C ALA A 45 -8.20 -15.82 -11.69
N GLY A 46 -7.94 -16.96 -12.35
CA GLY A 46 -7.21 -18.07 -11.74
C GLY A 46 -5.81 -17.67 -11.29
N THR A 47 -5.10 -16.86 -12.09
CA THR A 47 -3.79 -16.32 -11.72
C THR A 47 -3.88 -15.42 -10.49
N PHE A 48 -4.91 -14.58 -10.38
CA PHE A 48 -5.13 -13.72 -9.22
C PHE A 48 -5.23 -14.52 -7.91
N TYR A 49 -5.96 -15.64 -7.92
CA TYR A 49 -6.15 -16.48 -6.74
C TYR A 49 -4.87 -17.19 -6.26
N ASN A 50 -3.78 -17.16 -7.04
CA ASN A 50 -2.45 -17.59 -6.57
C ASN A 50 -1.76 -16.55 -5.67
N TYR A 51 -2.27 -15.31 -5.65
CA TYR A 51 -1.70 -14.19 -4.89
C TYR A 51 -2.60 -13.75 -3.74
N TYR A 52 -3.93 -13.70 -3.95
CA TYR A 52 -4.89 -13.20 -2.98
C TYR A 52 -6.11 -14.12 -2.92
N LYS A 53 -6.68 -14.28 -1.72
CA LYS A 53 -7.84 -15.16 -1.51
C LYS A 53 -9.11 -14.58 -2.12
N ASP A 54 -9.29 -13.27 -1.99
CA ASP A 54 -10.46 -12.55 -2.47
C ASP A 54 -10.18 -11.04 -2.60
N LYS A 55 -11.21 -10.26 -2.93
CA LYS A 55 -11.13 -8.80 -3.07
C LYS A 55 -10.79 -8.09 -1.75
N LYS A 56 -11.24 -8.64 -0.61
CA LYS A 56 -11.02 -8.04 0.71
C LYS A 56 -9.57 -8.22 1.14
N ASP A 57 -9.00 -9.41 0.95
CA ASP A 57 -7.58 -9.69 1.18
C ASP A 57 -6.69 -8.73 0.38
N LEU A 58 -6.97 -8.57 -0.92
CA LEU A 58 -6.26 -7.56 -1.73
C LEU A 58 -6.43 -6.13 -1.20
N PHE A 59 -7.65 -5.75 -0.82
CA PHE A 59 -7.92 -4.41 -0.29
C PHE A 59 -7.12 -4.13 0.98
N GLU A 60 -7.04 -5.10 1.91
CA GLU A 60 -6.21 -4.98 3.12
C GLU A 60 -4.73 -4.74 2.77
N GLN A 61 -4.21 -5.44 1.76
CA GLN A 61 -2.82 -5.26 1.29
C GLN A 61 -2.58 -3.89 0.66
N VAL A 62 -3.53 -3.38 -0.15
CA VAL A 62 -3.49 -2.01 -0.69
C VAL A 62 -3.43 -0.99 0.46
N ILE A 63 -4.27 -1.15 1.48
CA ILE A 63 -4.30 -0.27 2.64
C ILE A 63 -2.96 -0.30 3.37
N MET A 64 -2.43 -1.49 3.69
CA MET A 64 -1.14 -1.62 4.37
C MET A 64 0.01 -0.95 3.60
N GLN A 65 0.08 -1.15 2.28
CA GLN A 65 1.12 -0.52 1.45
C GLN A 65 0.99 1.00 1.41
N ASN A 66 -0.23 1.52 1.27
CA ASN A 66 -0.48 2.97 1.28
C ASN A 66 -0.14 3.59 2.64
N PHE A 67 -0.45 2.91 3.74
CA PHE A 67 -0.06 3.34 5.09
C PHE A 67 1.45 3.38 5.26
N GLU A 68 2.19 2.38 4.78
CA GLU A 68 3.65 2.39 4.89
C GLU A 68 4.29 3.52 4.07
N VAL A 69 3.79 3.77 2.86
CA VAL A 69 4.23 4.92 2.04
C VAL A 69 3.99 6.23 2.78
N MET A 70 2.81 6.39 3.40
CA MET A 70 2.49 7.57 4.20
C MET A 70 3.41 7.68 5.42
N ARG A 71 3.67 6.58 6.13
CA ARG A 71 4.56 6.53 7.30
C ARG A 71 5.97 6.99 6.96
N LEU A 72 6.52 6.54 5.84
CA LEU A 72 7.85 6.94 5.37
C LEU A 72 7.90 8.42 4.99
N LYS A 73 6.90 8.93 4.28
CA LYS A 73 6.79 10.37 3.95
C LYS A 73 6.72 11.24 5.21
N ILE A 74 5.93 10.84 6.21
CA ILE A 74 5.86 11.53 7.50
C ILE A 74 7.23 11.52 8.20
N LYS A 75 7.94 10.39 8.16
CA LYS A 75 9.29 10.27 8.73
C LYS A 75 10.29 11.21 8.05
N GLU A 76 10.24 11.35 6.73
CA GLU A 76 11.12 12.24 5.97
C GLU A 76 10.85 13.73 6.23
N LEU A 77 9.58 14.10 6.40
CA LEU A 77 9.17 15.47 6.71
C LEU A 77 9.44 15.87 8.17
N ARG A 78 9.76 14.92 9.03
CA ARG A 78 10.10 15.21 10.42
C ARG A 78 11.44 15.94 10.46
N GLN A 79 11.39 17.27 10.67
CA GLN A 79 12.56 17.99 11.17
C GLN A 79 13.03 17.32 12.48
N PRO A 80 14.35 17.23 12.73
CA PRO A 80 14.84 16.75 14.01
C PRO A 80 14.16 17.55 15.11
N VAL A 81 13.43 16.85 15.99
CA VAL A 81 12.85 17.50 17.16
C VAL A 81 14.02 17.91 18.03
N ASN A 82 14.32 19.21 18.06
CA ASN A 82 15.32 19.72 18.99
C ASN A 82 14.71 19.60 20.40
N LEU A 83 15.18 18.61 21.17
CA LEU A 83 14.65 18.34 22.51
C LEU A 83 14.93 19.49 23.49
N SER A 84 15.83 20.42 23.15
CA SER A 84 16.02 21.68 23.87
C SER A 84 14.77 22.56 23.85
N ASP A 85 13.92 22.49 22.82
CA ASP A 85 12.73 23.34 22.71
C ASP A 85 11.57 22.88 23.61
N ARG A 86 11.65 21.66 24.18
CA ARG A 86 10.67 21.18 25.17
C ARG A 86 10.86 21.82 26.53
N GLU A 87 12.11 22.11 26.92
CA GLU A 87 12.40 22.76 28.19
C GLU A 87 11.93 24.23 28.20
N ASP A 88 11.92 24.90 27.05
CA ASP A 88 11.47 26.29 26.93
C ASP A 88 9.95 26.48 27.00
N ARG A 89 9.14 25.45 26.70
CA ARG A 89 7.68 25.52 26.86
C ARG A 89 7.22 25.36 28.30
N LEU A 90 8.00 24.67 29.14
CA LEU A 90 7.69 24.50 30.57
C LEU A 90 8.16 25.69 31.42
N LYS A 91 9.15 26.46 30.95
CA LYS A 91 9.64 27.67 31.64
C LYS A 91 8.77 28.92 31.43
N LYS A 92 7.79 28.89 30.52
CA LYS A 92 6.88 30.03 30.25
C LYS A 92 5.53 29.95 30.96
N THR A 93 5.34 28.96 31.83
CA THR A 93 4.14 28.81 32.69
C THR A 93 4.43 29.10 34.17
N GLY A 94 5.56 29.75 34.47
CA GLY A 94 5.90 30.27 35.80
C GLY A 94 5.56 31.74 35.92
#